data_AF-K1QJM5-F1
#
_entry.id   AF-K1QJM5-F1
#
_cell.length_a   1.000
_cell.length_b   1.000
_cell.length_c   1.000
_cell.angle_alpha   90.00
_cell.angle_beta   90.00
_cell.angle_gamma   90.00
#
_symmetry.space_group_name_H-M   'P 1'
#
loop_
_entity.id
_entity.type
_entity.pdbx_description
1 polymer ?
#
loop_
_entity_poly.entity_id
_entity_poly.type
_entity_poly.pdbx_seq_one_letter_code
_entity_poly.pdbx_strand_id
1 'polypeptide(L)'
;MEKTVVIASFSTANKQLHKAIADTVAGNYECHELLLGGVKKVCLVFVDKNERNIILETEVDISKTRSDFVENLVKQGRTHVVVIYCQHEDSHGLTTLYNRNLGNIRKHKVLRQLQGQNRVFSINKEFSSYQSDYLKVFLNESLTE
;
A
#
# COMPACT_ATOMS: atom_id res chain seq x y z
N MET A 1 23.34 -1.74 5.49
CA MET A 1 21.96 -1.73 6.00
C MET A 1 21.14 -2.49 4.97
N GLU A 2 20.46 -3.57 5.36
CA GLU A 2 19.63 -4.35 4.43
C GLU A 2 18.47 -3.48 3.92
N LYS A 3 18.30 -3.41 2.60
CA LYS A 3 17.20 -2.71 1.95
C LYS A 3 16.02 -3.67 1.88
N THR A 4 15.03 -3.48 2.74
CA THR A 4 13.93 -4.43 2.87
C THR A 4 12.61 -3.80 2.47
N VAL A 5 11.90 -4.50 1.58
CA VAL A 5 10.49 -4.24 1.28
C VAL A 5 9.66 -5.31 1.98
N VAL A 6 8.66 -4.88 2.73
CA VAL A 6 7.70 -5.78 3.39
C VAL A 6 6.40 -5.75 2.60
N ILE A 7 5.84 -6.92 2.33
CA ILE A 7 4.54 -7.06 1.68
C ILE A 7 3.53 -7.48 2.75
N ALA A 8 2.56 -6.62 3.03
CA ALA A 8 1.45 -6.92 3.93
C ALA A 8 0.19 -7.13 3.08
N SER A 9 -0.39 -8.33 3.16
CA SER A 9 -1.65 -8.66 2.49
C SER A 9 -2.70 -9.09 3.50
N PHE A 10 -3.88 -8.49 3.43
CA PHE A 10 -5.04 -8.88 4.23
C PHE A 10 -5.92 -9.94 3.57
N SER A 11 -5.48 -10.50 2.45
CA SER A 11 -6.24 -11.47 1.67
C SER A 11 -5.46 -12.77 1.53
N THR A 12 -5.96 -13.83 2.15
CA THR A 12 -5.36 -15.17 2.01
C THR A 12 -5.46 -15.67 0.57
N ALA A 13 -6.59 -15.41 -0.10
CA ALA A 13 -6.83 -15.85 -1.47
C ALA A 13 -5.94 -15.11 -2.49
N ASN A 14 -5.73 -13.80 -2.30
CA ASN A 14 -4.98 -12.97 -3.25
C ASN A 14 -3.52 -12.73 -2.82
N LYS A 15 -3.01 -13.46 -1.82
CA LYS A 15 -1.63 -13.29 -1.32
C LYS A 15 -0.57 -13.43 -2.43
N GLN A 16 -0.71 -14.43 -3.29
CA GLN A 16 0.21 -14.64 -4.41
C GLN A 16 0.12 -13.53 -5.46
N LEU A 17 -1.09 -13.04 -5.74
CA LEU A 17 -1.31 -11.91 -6.64
C LEU A 17 -0.65 -10.64 -6.10
N HIS A 18 -0.86 -10.33 -4.82
CA HIS A 18 -0.23 -9.16 -4.19
C HIS A 18 1.29 -9.23 -4.21
N LYS A 19 1.86 -10.42 -3.96
CA LYS A 19 3.30 -10.63 -4.10
C LYS A 19 3.77 -10.39 -5.54
N ALA A 20 3.10 -10.97 -6.53
CA ALA A 20 3.45 -10.78 -7.94
C ALA A 20 3.40 -9.30 -8.36
N ILE A 21 2.39 -8.56 -7.91
CA ILE A 21 2.28 -7.11 -8.14
C ILE A 21 3.43 -6.36 -7.47
N ALA A 22 3.74 -6.67 -6.20
CA ALA A 22 4.87 -6.06 -5.50
C ALA A 22 6.21 -6.33 -6.19
N ASP A 23 6.43 -7.56 -6.67
CA ASP A 23 7.66 -7.98 -7.35
C ASP A 23 7.92 -7.14 -8.63
N THR A 24 6.90 -6.60 -9.29
CA THR A 24 7.07 -5.73 -10.47
C THR A 24 7.82 -4.42 -10.19
N VAL A 25 7.75 -3.93 -8.94
CA VAL A 25 8.39 -2.68 -8.51
C VAL A 25 9.53 -2.92 -7.51
N ALA A 26 9.45 -4.02 -6.75
CA ALA A 26 10.35 -4.34 -5.66
C ALA A 26 11.25 -5.56 -5.93
N GLY A 27 11.20 -6.20 -7.10
CA GLY A 27 11.92 -7.44 -7.39
C GLY A 27 13.45 -7.40 -7.23
N ASN A 28 14.04 -6.20 -7.14
CA ASN A 28 15.46 -6.00 -6.86
C ASN A 28 15.79 -5.92 -5.36
N TYR A 29 14.79 -5.98 -4.48
CA TYR A 29 14.94 -5.94 -3.03
C TYR A 29 14.49 -7.26 -2.41
N GLU A 30 15.05 -7.60 -1.25
CA GLU A 30 14.52 -8.71 -0.47
C GLU A 30 13.11 -8.38 0.01
N CYS A 31 12.14 -9.14 -0.49
CA CYS A 31 10.75 -9.06 -0.11
C CYS A 31 10.49 -10.06 1.02
N HIS A 32 10.28 -9.54 2.24
CA HIS A 32 10.01 -10.35 3.42
C HIS A 32 8.52 -10.35 3.76
N GLU A 33 7.98 -11.52 4.10
CA GLU A 33 6.67 -11.63 4.73
C GLU A 33 6.80 -11.26 6.22
N LEU A 34 6.34 -10.05 6.55
CA LEU A 34 6.06 -9.51 7.89
C LEU A 34 7.03 -9.94 9.02
N LEU A 35 8.20 -9.32 9.10
CA LEU A 35 9.07 -9.34 10.28
C LEU A 35 9.08 -7.98 10.98
N LEU A 36 8.41 -7.91 12.14
CA LEU A 36 8.39 -6.74 13.03
C LEU A 36 9.72 -6.65 13.78
N GLY A 37 10.73 -6.06 13.14
CA GLY A 37 12.04 -5.81 13.73
C GLY A 37 12.90 -4.80 12.96
N GLY A 38 13.31 -3.73 13.65
CA GLY A 38 14.64 -3.10 13.61
C GLY A 38 15.20 -2.34 12.39
N VAL A 39 14.65 -2.44 11.17
CA VAL A 39 15.29 -1.85 9.97
C VAL A 39 14.38 -0.81 9.30
N LYS A 40 14.94 0.24 8.66
CA LYS A 40 14.17 1.13 7.77
C LYS A 40 13.56 0.26 6.68
N LYS A 41 12.24 0.25 6.60
CA LYS A 41 11.47 -0.62 5.73
C LYS A 41 10.48 0.20 4.93
N VAL A 42 10.26 -0.17 3.68
CA VAL A 42 9.04 0.20 2.97
C VAL A 42 8.04 -0.94 3.14
N CYS A 43 6.84 -0.64 3.61
CA CYS A 43 5.76 -1.61 3.75
C CYS A 43 4.68 -1.32 2.70
N LEU A 44 4.52 -2.24 1.76
CA LEU A 44 3.47 -2.23 0.76
C LEU A 44 2.26 -2.98 1.32
N VAL A 45 1.20 -2.24 1.66
CA VAL A 45 -0.01 -2.75 2.28
C VAL A 45 -1.10 -2.93 1.23
N PHE A 46 -1.38 -4.17 0.88
CA PHE A 46 -2.34 -4.56 -0.13
C PHE A 46 -3.72 -4.81 0.48
N VAL A 47 -4.72 -4.17 -0.13
CA VAL A 47 -6.13 -4.31 0.23
C VAL A 47 -6.96 -4.59 -1.01
N ASP A 48 -7.72 -5.69 -1.00
CA ASP A 48 -8.64 -6.03 -2.09
C ASP A 48 -9.86 -5.13 -2.15
N LYS A 49 -10.43 -5.04 -3.36
CA LYS A 49 -11.72 -4.41 -3.59
C LYS A 49 -12.81 -5.09 -2.76
N ASN A 50 -13.74 -4.28 -2.28
CA ASN A 50 -15.00 -4.75 -1.69
C ASN A 50 -16.15 -3.91 -2.24
N GLU A 51 -17.38 -4.39 -2.07
CA GLU A 51 -18.60 -3.75 -2.58
C GLU A 51 -18.80 -2.31 -2.06
N ARG A 52 -18.19 -1.99 -0.92
CA ARG A 52 -18.30 -0.67 -0.26
C ARG A 52 -17.17 0.30 -0.61
N ASN A 53 -16.20 -0.10 -1.44
CA ASN A 53 -15.01 0.68 -1.76
C ASN A 53 -14.21 1.16 -0.52
N ILE A 54 -14.16 0.33 0.52
CA ILE A 54 -13.45 0.62 1.78
C ILE A 54 -12.00 0.16 1.67
N ILE A 55 -11.06 1.08 1.87
CA ILE A 55 -9.62 0.76 1.85
C ILE A 55 -9.15 0.40 3.25
N LEU A 56 -9.38 1.31 4.20
CA LEU A 56 -9.23 1.05 5.64
C LEU A 56 -10.56 1.37 6.31
N GLU A 57 -10.91 0.58 7.31
CA GLU A 57 -12.17 0.69 8.02
C GLU A 57 -12.34 2.06 8.67
N THR A 58 -13.59 2.53 8.69
CA THR A 58 -13.96 3.74 9.43
C THR A 58 -14.62 3.36 10.75
N GLU A 59 -14.92 4.31 11.62
CA GLU A 59 -15.61 4.05 12.89
C GLU A 59 -16.94 3.30 12.75
N VAL A 60 -17.52 3.27 11.55
CA VAL A 60 -18.80 2.63 11.21
C VAL A 60 -18.62 1.21 10.63
N ASP A 61 -17.39 0.76 10.33
CA ASP A 61 -17.08 -0.59 9.82
C ASP A 61 -16.21 -1.38 10.83
N ILE A 62 -16.70 -2.56 11.24
CA ILE A 62 -16.38 -3.20 12.54
C ILE A 62 -15.08 -4.03 12.53
N SER A 63 -14.23 -3.91 11.51
CA SER A 63 -12.99 -4.69 11.41
C SER A 63 -11.78 -3.77 11.66
N LYS A 64 -11.40 -3.50 12.91
CA LYS A 64 -10.26 -2.58 13.18
C LYS A 64 -8.89 -3.13 12.78
N THR A 65 -8.81 -4.38 12.32
CA THR A 65 -7.52 -5.06 12.09
C THR A 65 -6.65 -4.36 11.04
N ARG A 66 -7.21 -3.90 9.90
CA ARG A 66 -6.39 -3.23 8.88
C ARG A 66 -6.03 -1.81 9.30
N SER A 67 -7.00 -1.06 9.83
CA SER A 67 -6.78 0.29 10.33
C SER A 67 -5.73 0.31 11.44
N ASP A 68 -5.85 -0.57 12.44
CA ASP A 68 -4.93 -0.64 13.58
C ASP A 68 -3.51 -1.02 13.13
N PHE A 69 -3.39 -1.97 12.20
CA PHE A 69 -2.09 -2.34 11.64
C PHE A 69 -1.40 -1.16 10.95
N VAL A 70 -2.09 -0.47 10.04
CA VAL A 70 -1.54 0.69 9.32
C VAL A 70 -1.24 1.83 10.28
N GLU A 71 -2.15 2.12 11.21
CA GLU A 71 -1.97 3.15 12.23
C GLU A 71 -0.73 2.90 13.09
N ASN A 72 -0.54 1.66 13.55
CA ASN A 72 0.61 1.31 14.38
C ASN A 72 1.93 1.48 13.63
N LEU A 73 2.00 1.06 12.36
CA LEU A 73 3.19 1.27 11.52
C LEU A 73 3.50 2.76 11.32
N VAL A 74 2.47 3.57 11.02
CA VAL A 74 2.64 5.01 10.83
C VAL A 74 3.08 5.69 12.13
N LYS A 75 2.48 5.35 13.28
CA LYS A 75 2.82 5.91 14.60
C LYS A 75 4.25 5.60 15.02
N GLN A 76 4.79 4.43 14.67
CA GLN A 76 6.17 4.07 14.98
C GLN A 76 7.21 4.91 14.22
N GLY A 77 6.85 5.49 13.06
CA GLY A 77 7.70 6.41 12.30
C GLY A 77 8.96 5.81 11.66
N ARG A 78 9.21 4.51 11.83
CA ARG A 78 10.39 3.80 11.32
C ARG A 78 10.17 3.11 9.97
N THR A 79 8.94 3.10 9.47
CA THR A 79 8.53 2.39 8.25
C THR A 79 7.79 3.33 7.31
N HIS A 80 8.18 3.32 6.04
CA HIS A 80 7.46 4.01 4.99
C HIS A 80 6.27 3.17 4.56
N VAL A 81 5.07 3.55 4.97
CA VAL A 81 3.85 2.80 4.64
C VAL A 81 3.25 3.30 3.33
N VAL A 82 3.01 2.39 2.40
CA VAL A 82 2.28 2.64 1.15
C VAL A 82 1.06 1.73 1.11
N VAL A 83 -0.13 2.31 0.92
CA VAL A 83 -1.39 1.55 0.85
C VAL A 83 -1.80 1.39 -0.61
N ILE A 84 -2.09 0.16 -1.03
CA ILE A 84 -2.48 -0.20 -2.40
C ILE A 84 -3.85 -0.86 -2.39
N TYR A 85 -4.85 -0.18 -2.95
CA TYR A 85 -6.19 -0.71 -3.16
C TYR A 85 -6.28 -1.43 -4.51
N CYS A 86 -6.45 -2.75 -4.48
CA CYS A 86 -6.38 -3.63 -5.65
C CYS A 86 -7.76 -4.02 -6.16
N GLN A 87 -7.80 -4.54 -7.40
CA GLN A 87 -9.01 -5.03 -8.05
C GLN A 87 -10.09 -3.96 -8.25
N HIS A 88 -9.68 -2.69 -8.30
CA HIS A 88 -10.55 -1.57 -8.57
C HIS A 88 -10.58 -1.29 -10.07
N GLU A 89 -11.67 -1.68 -10.75
CA GLU A 89 -11.76 -1.60 -12.22
C GLU A 89 -11.55 -0.19 -12.76
N ASP A 90 -12.14 0.82 -12.10
CA ASP A 90 -11.98 2.24 -12.47
C ASP A 90 -10.56 2.76 -12.26
N SER A 91 -9.63 1.92 -11.79
CA SER A 91 -8.21 2.22 -11.71
C SER A 91 -7.39 1.72 -12.90
N HIS A 92 -8.02 1.10 -13.89
CA HIS A 92 -7.35 0.72 -15.12
C HIS A 92 -6.87 1.94 -15.91
N GLY A 93 -5.59 1.94 -16.32
CA GLY A 93 -5.03 3.01 -17.16
C GLY A 93 -4.86 4.37 -16.47
N LEU A 94 -4.87 4.43 -15.13
CA LEU A 94 -4.69 5.69 -14.40
C LEU A 94 -3.33 6.35 -14.69
N THR A 95 -3.38 7.65 -14.94
CA THR A 95 -2.21 8.56 -14.98
C THR A 95 -1.96 9.24 -13.63
N THR A 96 -2.69 8.82 -12.58
CA THR A 96 -2.55 9.27 -11.19
C THR A 96 -2.27 8.09 -10.26
N LEU A 97 -1.83 8.35 -9.03
CA LEU A 97 -1.54 7.28 -8.07
C LEU A 97 -2.80 6.51 -7.66
N TYR A 98 -3.94 7.19 -7.53
CA TYR A 98 -5.21 6.59 -7.15
C TYR A 98 -6.39 7.22 -7.89
N ASN A 99 -7.54 6.54 -7.86
CA ASN A 99 -8.80 7.03 -8.40
C ASN A 99 -9.46 8.02 -7.42
N ARG A 100 -9.70 9.25 -7.87
CA ARG A 100 -10.23 10.35 -7.05
C ARG A 100 -11.67 10.12 -6.54
N ASN A 101 -12.41 9.19 -7.13
CA ASN A 101 -13.77 8.82 -6.73
C ASN A 101 -13.79 7.93 -5.47
N LEU A 102 -12.63 7.45 -4.99
CA LEU A 102 -12.50 6.72 -3.73
C LEU A 102 -12.70 7.66 -2.53
N GLY A 103 -13.97 7.95 -2.21
CA GLY A 103 -14.36 8.89 -1.16
C GLY A 103 -13.93 8.49 0.25
N ASN A 104 -13.68 7.20 0.49
CA ASN A 104 -13.23 6.68 1.80
C ASN A 104 -11.86 7.26 2.22
N ILE A 105 -10.96 7.53 1.27
CA ILE A 105 -9.63 8.12 1.52
C ILE A 105 -9.75 9.44 2.29
N ARG A 106 -10.73 10.28 1.93
CA ARG A 106 -10.93 11.58 2.58
C ARG A 106 -11.52 11.43 3.98
N LYS A 107 -12.25 10.36 4.26
CA LYS A 107 -12.93 10.15 5.56
C LYS A 107 -11.96 9.61 6.62
N HIS A 108 -11.03 8.73 6.24
CA HIS A 108 -10.10 8.11 7.17
C HIS A 108 -8.86 8.98 7.42
N LYS A 109 -8.55 9.30 8.69
CA LYS A 109 -7.44 10.19 9.08
C LYS A 109 -6.09 9.75 8.51
N VAL A 110 -5.71 8.48 8.71
CA VAL A 110 -4.42 7.96 8.21
C VAL A 110 -4.36 7.86 6.69
N LEU A 111 -5.43 7.43 6.00
CA LEU A 111 -5.43 7.46 4.52
C LEU A 111 -5.27 8.89 3.99
N ARG A 112 -5.90 9.89 4.62
CA ARG A 112 -5.73 11.29 4.25
C ARG A 112 -4.29 11.75 4.43
N GLN A 113 -3.65 11.38 5.54
CA GLN A 113 -2.24 11.67 5.79
C GLN A 113 -1.34 11.02 4.73
N LEU A 114 -1.49 9.71 4.49
CA LEU A 114 -0.71 8.98 3.50
C LEU A 114 -0.96 9.50 2.07
N GLN A 115 -2.19 9.90 1.76
CA GLN A 115 -2.53 10.52 0.48
C GLN A 115 -1.82 11.87 0.30
N GLY A 116 -1.75 12.70 1.34
CA GLY A 116 -0.97 13.94 1.33
C GLY A 116 0.54 13.72 1.16
N GLN A 117 1.02 12.50 1.45
CA GLN A 117 2.40 12.07 1.26
C GLN A 117 2.62 11.29 -0.06
N ASN A 118 1.61 11.22 -0.93
CA ASN A 118 1.65 10.42 -2.16
C ASN A 118 1.93 8.92 -1.93
N ARG A 119 1.36 8.36 -0.86
CA ARG A 119 1.54 6.96 -0.42
C ARG A 119 0.24 6.13 -0.47
N VAL A 120 -0.73 6.55 -1.27
CA VAL A 120 -1.98 5.81 -1.50
C VAL A 120 -2.14 5.56 -2.99
N PHE A 121 -2.36 4.30 -3.32
CA PHE A 121 -2.52 3.81 -4.68
C PHE A 121 -3.84 3.10 -4.84
N SER A 122 -4.39 3.17 -6.04
CA SER A 122 -5.43 2.23 -6.43
C SER A 122 -5.17 1.70 -7.83
N ILE A 123 -5.32 0.39 -7.97
CA ILE A 123 -4.98 -0.39 -9.17
C ILE A 123 -6.10 -1.35 -9.50
N ASN A 124 -6.19 -1.75 -10.77
CA ASN A 124 -7.03 -2.88 -11.17
C ASN A 124 -6.28 -4.19 -10.87
N LYS A 125 -5.43 -4.65 -11.79
CA LYS A 125 -4.65 -5.89 -11.63
C LYS A 125 -3.14 -5.66 -11.51
N GLU A 126 -2.68 -4.50 -11.93
CA GLU A 126 -1.26 -4.14 -12.02
C GLU A 126 -1.12 -2.62 -11.85
N PHE A 127 0.09 -2.20 -11.51
CA PHE A 127 0.45 -0.77 -11.54
C PHE A 127 0.48 -0.28 -13.00
N SER A 128 -0.01 0.93 -13.25
CA SER A 128 0.28 1.61 -14.51
C SER A 128 1.78 1.91 -14.64
N SER A 129 2.25 2.22 -15.86
CA SER A 129 3.65 2.62 -16.07
C SER A 129 4.04 3.80 -15.17
N TYR A 130 3.17 4.81 -15.08
CA TYR A 130 3.37 5.96 -14.19
C TYR A 130 3.50 5.56 -12.71
N GLN A 131 2.60 4.71 -12.22
CA GLN A 131 2.65 4.24 -10.83
C GLN A 131 3.90 3.40 -10.54
N SER A 132 4.29 2.55 -11.50
CA SER A 132 5.48 1.71 -11.40
C SER A 132 6.75 2.53 -11.33
N ASP A 133 6.90 3.52 -12.22
CA ASP A 133 8.08 4.39 -12.26
C ASP A 133 8.17 5.22 -10.98
N TYR A 134 7.05 5.79 -10.53
CA TYR A 134 6.98 6.49 -9.26
C TYR A 134 7.42 5.60 -8.08
N LEU A 135 6.88 4.38 -7.98
CA LEU A 135 7.22 3.48 -6.88
C LEU A 135 8.69 3.06 -6.91
N LYS A 136 9.27 2.81 -8.08
CA LYS A 136 10.70 2.48 -8.20
C LYS A 136 11.58 3.61 -7.71
N VAL A 137 11.27 4.86 -8.07
CA VAL A 137 11.99 6.04 -7.57
C VAL A 137 11.83 6.16 -6.05
N PHE A 138 10.60 6.09 -5.55
CA PHE A 138 10.31 6.16 -4.13
C PHE A 138 11.03 5.08 -3.31
N LEU A 139 11.05 3.84 -3.79
CA LEU A 139 11.74 2.72 -3.15
C LEU A 139 13.25 2.93 -3.12
N ASN A 140 13.82 3.42 -4.22
CA ASN A 140 15.25 3.75 -4.27
C ASN A 140 15.59 4.80 -3.23
N GLU A 141 14.90 5.94 -3.22
CA GLU A 141 15.14 7.04 -2.27
C GLU A 141 14.97 6.59 -0.81
N SER A 142 13.85 5.95 -0.50
CA SER A 142 13.49 5.55 0.88
C SER A 142 14.40 4.47 1.46
N LEU A 143 15.09 3.70 0.62
CA LEU A 143 15.98 2.60 1.04
C LEU A 143 17.47 2.94 0.86
N THR A 144 17.82 4.09 0.29
CA THR A 144 19.20 4.58 0.24
C THR A 144 19.57 5.58 1.33
N GLU A 145 18.59 6.30 1.89
CA GLU A 145 18.76 7.20 3.04
C GLU A 145 18.89 6.46 4.38
#